data_AF-A0A2S7SVN6-F1
#
_entry.id   AF-A0A2S7SVN6-F1
#
_cell.length_a   1.000
_cell.length_b   1.000
_cell.length_c   1.000
_cell.angle_alpha   90.00
_cell.angle_beta   90.00
_cell.angle_gamma   90.00
#
_symmetry.space_group_name_H-M   'P 1'
#
loop_
_entity.id
_entity.type
_entity.pdbx_description
1 polymer ?
#
loop_
_entity_poly.entity_id
_entity_poly.type
_entity_poly.pdbx_seq_one_letter_code
_entity_poly.pdbx_strand_id
1 'polypeptide(L)'
;MKKLGILIFFAITAFSSSAATDITVGGVSGHWTIAGSPYRIFNDIVVNSGDILTIDPGVQIVFQGPYFLYIYGNIQASGSAAAHISFTVQDTTGWYIDTGYVGGWRGMETIYPGLPTDTTFFNYCDMQYMKNGGFHMEKPITMDHTNFSNNKINDNIGSLVDLNNYIPGTGTFEVTNCTFSHNIQSSWALLMCWSDANITNTIVHDNTLRRGVSACFLVYGNYIFKDNEIYNNGSTADSGIGNAIGASNTIALIEGNKIHDNVMYEQGAIGVSESIADINHNYICNNRVLKPFTGAACGLVQGGGGVRVGDNPDSSNLQRKTTVRNNIIANNYTGFAGAAVYIIFANVDVLNNQIINNNEGWKGDIYVFNNPGVGWYGTVNIQNNVLYKNAPLADGDTILVRVEAADTLVYANNWMQKSIESNLHIGMFGIANWGDTSNNVIGTSPGMVAPTINANVTESALTSDFSLLASSPCIDKGDSLCAPLGAVDYAGYARISGTNVDIGAYEYQQTIVVNAVGNINASRIKAHPNPAHNLLFISTPDATGVMTLRDITGKVVIQEKVNSKLIYLDVQSIPRGLYIATWSDENGISETQKIIVE
;
A
#
# COMPACT_ATOMS: atom_id res chain seq x y z
N MET A 1 64.73 41.00 27.72
CA MET A 1 63.26 41.24 27.74
C MET A 1 62.56 40.15 26.96
N LYS A 2 61.55 39.52 27.58
CA LYS A 2 60.34 38.87 27.03
C LYS A 2 60.01 37.62 27.86
N LYS A 3 59.22 37.82 28.92
CA LYS A 3 58.56 36.74 29.68
C LYS A 3 57.36 36.27 28.85
N LEU A 4 57.32 34.99 28.53
CA LEU A 4 56.18 34.35 27.86
C LEU A 4 55.19 33.93 28.95
N GLY A 5 54.05 34.62 29.04
CA GLY A 5 52.97 34.28 29.97
C GLY A 5 52.07 33.21 29.34
N ILE A 6 51.96 32.07 30.00
CA ILE A 6 50.99 31.01 29.64
C ILE A 6 49.64 31.42 30.25
N LEU A 7 48.65 31.69 29.39
CA LEU A 7 47.25 31.89 29.78
C LEU A 7 46.59 30.51 29.88
N ILE A 8 46.19 30.10 31.09
CA ILE A 8 45.37 28.90 31.31
C ILE A 8 43.90 29.34 31.21
N PHE A 9 43.23 28.90 30.16
CA PHE A 9 41.80 29.12 29.96
C PHE A 9 41.03 28.04 30.74
N PHE A 10 40.47 28.39 31.90
CA PHE A 10 39.51 27.53 32.59
C PHE A 10 38.18 27.60 31.83
N ALA A 11 37.88 26.58 31.03
CA ALA A 11 36.53 26.37 30.50
C ALA A 11 35.63 25.94 31.67
N ILE A 12 34.88 26.88 32.23
CA ILE A 12 33.78 26.57 33.15
C ILE A 12 32.67 25.96 32.30
N THR A 13 32.62 24.63 32.24
CA THR A 13 31.43 23.92 31.74
C THR A 13 30.33 24.13 32.77
N ALA A 14 29.39 25.03 32.47
CA ALA A 14 28.15 25.12 33.22
C ALA A 14 27.41 23.79 33.04
N PHE A 15 27.42 22.96 34.08
CA PHE A 15 26.49 21.84 34.17
C PHE A 15 25.10 22.44 34.32
N SER A 16 24.30 22.44 33.26
CA SER A 16 22.86 22.61 33.39
C SER A 16 22.37 21.43 34.22
N SER A 17 22.11 21.63 35.52
CA SER A 17 21.39 20.64 36.31
C SER A 17 20.00 20.53 35.69
N SER A 18 19.68 19.40 35.06
CA SER A 18 18.29 19.11 34.73
C SER A 18 17.53 19.02 36.07
N ALA A 19 16.48 19.82 36.22
CA ALA A 19 15.63 19.74 37.38
C ALA A 19 14.66 18.58 37.14
N ALA A 20 14.79 17.49 37.90
CA ALA A 20 13.77 16.45 37.90
C ALA A 20 12.52 16.99 38.61
N THR A 21 11.36 16.78 38.02
CA THR A 21 10.06 17.17 38.60
C THR A 21 9.34 15.94 39.11
N ASP A 22 9.01 15.90 40.40
CA ASP A 22 8.25 14.78 40.99
C ASP A 22 6.75 15.02 40.88
N ILE A 23 6.06 14.11 40.22
CA ILE A 23 4.60 14.08 40.11
C ILE A 23 4.06 13.05 41.11
N THR A 24 3.63 13.56 42.26
CA THR A 24 3.07 12.75 43.35
C THR A 24 1.55 12.89 43.51
N VAL A 25 0.93 13.79 42.73
CA VAL A 25 -0.53 14.04 42.73
C VAL A 25 -1.21 13.35 41.55
N GLY A 26 -2.51 13.09 41.68
CA GLY A 26 -3.27 12.38 40.64
C GLY A 26 -3.68 13.22 39.44
N GLY A 27 -3.88 14.54 39.57
CA GLY A 27 -4.27 15.41 38.45
C GLY A 27 -3.06 16.15 37.85
N VAL A 28 -2.94 16.15 36.52
CA VAL A 28 -1.88 16.86 35.77
C VAL A 28 -2.45 17.69 34.62
N SER A 29 -1.85 18.85 34.37
CA SER A 29 -2.18 19.76 33.26
C SER A 29 -1.06 20.77 33.03
N GLY A 30 -1.18 21.63 32.02
CA GLY A 30 -0.24 22.70 31.74
C GLY A 30 0.86 22.30 30.76
N HIS A 31 2.05 22.86 30.92
CA HIS A 31 3.15 22.73 29.96
C HIS A 31 4.38 22.06 30.60
N TRP A 32 4.74 20.90 30.09
CA TRP A 32 5.94 20.16 30.47
C TRP A 32 7.08 20.50 29.51
N THR A 33 8.16 21.03 30.06
CA THR A 33 9.30 21.56 29.30
C THR A 33 10.56 20.77 29.62
N ILE A 34 11.56 20.85 28.73
CA ILE A 34 12.86 20.20 28.94
C ILE A 34 13.54 20.64 30.26
N ALA A 35 13.27 21.86 30.73
CA ALA A 35 13.84 22.40 31.96
C ALA A 35 13.34 21.66 33.21
N GLY A 36 12.12 21.10 33.17
CA GLY A 36 11.53 20.29 34.25
C GLY A 36 11.70 18.78 34.08
N SER A 37 12.44 18.35 33.04
CA SER A 37 12.65 16.94 32.73
C SER A 37 13.85 16.35 33.49
N PRO A 38 13.78 15.08 33.96
CA PRO A 38 12.67 14.15 33.79
C PRO A 38 11.49 14.44 34.73
N TYR A 39 10.28 14.20 34.23
CA TYR A 39 9.06 14.16 35.04
C TYR A 39 8.90 12.74 35.61
N ARG A 40 9.07 12.59 36.93
CA ARG A 40 9.03 11.29 37.62
C ARG A 40 7.65 11.03 38.20
N ILE A 41 6.99 9.98 37.74
CA ILE A 41 5.58 9.69 38.07
C ILE A 41 5.49 8.65 39.19
N PHE A 42 4.92 9.03 40.34
CA PHE A 42 4.85 8.19 41.54
C PHE A 42 3.44 7.66 41.87
N ASN A 43 2.44 7.98 41.06
CA ASN A 43 1.05 7.52 41.20
C ASN A 43 0.39 7.44 39.82
N ASP A 44 -0.80 6.84 39.75
CA ASP A 44 -1.66 7.00 38.57
C ASP A 44 -1.97 8.50 38.39
N ILE A 45 -1.90 8.97 37.15
CA ILE A 45 -2.11 10.37 36.80
C ILE A 45 -3.27 10.53 35.82
N VAL A 46 -3.90 11.70 35.86
CA VAL A 46 -5.13 12.01 35.16
C VAL A 46 -5.00 13.40 34.55
N VAL A 47 -5.18 13.51 33.24
CA VAL A 47 -5.50 14.79 32.58
C VAL A 47 -7.01 14.94 32.66
N ASN A 48 -7.50 15.83 33.52
CA ASN A 48 -8.95 15.96 33.77
C ASN A 48 -9.69 16.51 32.55
N SER A 49 -11.01 16.34 32.54
CA SER A 49 -11.86 16.93 31.51
C SER A 49 -11.70 18.45 31.46
N GLY A 50 -11.50 19.00 30.26
CA GLY A 50 -11.24 20.42 30.03
C GLY A 50 -9.77 20.84 30.16
N ASP A 51 -8.91 20.00 30.75
CA ASP A 51 -7.48 20.27 30.85
C ASP A 51 -6.73 19.86 29.57
N ILE A 52 -5.61 20.54 29.32
CA ILE A 52 -4.65 20.20 28.28
C ILE A 52 -3.28 20.03 28.93
N LEU A 53 -2.59 18.94 28.60
CA LEU A 53 -1.18 18.72 28.92
C LEU A 53 -0.35 18.84 27.62
N THR A 54 0.47 19.88 27.54
CA THR A 54 1.42 20.09 26.43
C THR A 54 2.81 19.61 26.84
N ILE A 55 3.50 18.90 25.95
CA ILE A 55 4.82 18.33 26.23
C ILE A 55 5.79 18.72 25.11
N ASP A 56 6.89 19.37 25.49
CA ASP A 56 7.94 19.85 24.57
C ASP A 56 8.87 18.74 24.07
N PRO A 57 9.57 18.96 22.93
CA PRO A 57 10.60 18.05 22.44
C PRO A 57 11.67 17.71 23.49
N GLY A 58 12.08 16.44 23.51
CA GLY A 58 13.14 15.93 24.38
C GLY A 58 12.71 15.65 25.83
N VAL A 59 11.47 15.95 26.22
CA VAL A 59 10.99 15.67 27.58
C VAL A 59 10.92 14.17 27.84
N GLN A 60 11.49 13.75 28.97
CA GLN A 60 11.37 12.41 29.54
C GLN A 60 10.28 12.37 30.61
N ILE A 61 9.36 11.41 30.47
CA ILE A 61 8.31 11.02 31.42
C ILE A 61 8.66 9.62 31.92
N VAL A 62 9.07 9.53 33.19
CA VAL A 62 9.64 8.31 33.77
C VAL A 62 8.76 7.82 34.91
N PHE A 63 7.98 6.78 34.64
CA PHE A 63 7.16 6.10 35.63
C PHE A 63 8.03 5.36 36.65
N GLN A 64 7.83 5.66 37.93
CA GLN A 64 8.60 5.08 39.05
C GLN A 64 8.03 3.75 39.55
N GLY A 65 6.95 3.29 38.92
CA GLY A 65 6.25 2.06 39.25
C GLY A 65 5.22 1.75 38.17
N PRO A 66 4.41 0.70 38.37
CA PRO A 66 3.39 0.29 37.42
C PRO A 66 2.19 1.24 37.53
N TYR A 67 2.34 2.48 37.10
CA TYR A 67 1.28 3.48 37.10
C TYR A 67 0.70 3.66 35.70
N PHE A 68 -0.51 4.23 35.64
CA PHE A 68 -1.28 4.44 34.43
C PHE A 68 -1.60 5.92 34.23
N LEU A 69 -1.75 6.34 32.97
CA LEU A 69 -2.13 7.69 32.58
C LEU A 69 -3.54 7.69 31.97
N TYR A 70 -4.48 8.32 32.67
CA TYR A 70 -5.85 8.50 32.22
C TYR A 70 -6.02 9.88 31.57
N ILE A 71 -6.71 9.95 30.42
CA ILE A 71 -6.84 11.16 29.63
C ILE A 71 -8.32 11.46 29.38
N TYR A 72 -8.93 12.23 30.29
CA TYR A 72 -10.28 12.79 30.11
C TYR A 72 -10.26 14.13 29.34
N GLY A 73 -9.12 14.82 29.36
CA GLY A 73 -8.86 16.05 28.62
C GLY A 73 -8.14 15.79 27.28
N ASN A 74 -7.06 16.54 27.02
CA ASN A 74 -6.22 16.37 25.83
C ASN A 74 -4.72 16.34 26.18
N ILE A 75 -3.95 15.56 25.40
CA ILE A 75 -2.49 15.57 25.43
C ILE A 75 -1.96 16.05 24.08
N GLN A 76 -1.04 17.01 24.13
CA GLN A 76 -0.35 17.56 22.97
C GLN A 76 1.15 17.29 23.13
N ALA A 77 1.61 16.11 22.68
CA ALA A 77 3.01 15.73 22.74
C ALA A 77 3.68 16.06 21.40
N SER A 78 4.47 17.14 21.39
CA SER A 78 5.07 17.69 20.17
C SER A 78 6.58 17.49 20.19
N GLY A 79 7.04 16.27 19.93
CA GLY A 79 8.46 15.97 19.78
C GLY A 79 9.03 16.48 18.44
N SER A 80 10.30 16.17 18.21
CA SER A 80 10.95 16.42 16.90
C SER A 80 11.90 15.30 16.54
N ALA A 81 12.28 15.18 15.26
CA ALA A 81 13.25 14.17 14.80
C ALA A 81 14.59 14.20 15.55
N ALA A 82 15.01 15.37 16.05
CA ALA A 82 16.23 15.52 16.82
C ALA A 82 16.06 15.28 18.34
N ALA A 83 14.82 15.32 18.83
CA ALA A 83 14.51 15.27 20.25
C ALA A 83 13.11 14.65 20.46
N HIS A 84 13.07 13.32 20.50
CA HIS A 84 11.86 12.58 20.82
C HIS A 84 11.43 12.81 22.27
N ILE A 85 10.12 12.75 22.51
CA ILE A 85 9.54 12.70 23.86
C ILE A 85 9.55 11.23 24.32
N SER A 86 10.06 10.94 25.51
CA SER A 86 10.16 9.55 25.99
C SER A 86 9.16 9.26 27.11
N PHE A 87 8.31 8.26 26.92
CA PHE A 87 7.46 7.65 27.95
C PHE A 87 8.03 6.29 28.32
N THR A 88 8.52 6.14 29.55
CA THR A 88 9.28 4.96 29.96
C THR A 88 9.15 4.67 31.46
N VAL A 89 9.74 3.56 31.92
CA VAL A 89 9.82 3.16 33.33
C VAL A 89 11.24 3.33 33.86
N GLN A 90 11.38 3.65 35.15
CA GLN A 90 12.68 3.81 35.81
C GLN A 90 13.45 2.49 35.95
N ASP A 91 12.75 1.39 36.20
CA ASP A 91 13.33 0.09 36.51
C ASP A 91 12.65 -1.00 35.66
N THR A 92 13.43 -1.66 34.80
CA THR A 92 13.00 -2.78 33.96
C THR A 92 13.27 -4.14 34.60
N THR A 93 13.79 -4.17 35.83
CA THR A 93 14.04 -5.41 36.56
C THR A 93 12.76 -6.23 36.65
N GLY A 94 12.80 -7.47 36.18
CA GLY A 94 11.64 -8.36 36.15
C GLY A 94 10.69 -8.17 34.95
N TRP A 95 10.99 -7.31 33.97
CA TRP A 95 10.19 -7.15 32.74
C TRP A 95 9.98 -8.48 31.98
N TYR A 96 10.96 -9.38 32.05
CA TYR A 96 10.89 -10.72 31.45
C TYR A 96 9.83 -11.62 32.10
N ILE A 97 9.37 -11.32 33.32
CA ILE A 97 8.32 -12.09 34.02
C ILE A 97 7.00 -11.84 33.30
N ASP A 98 6.31 -12.90 32.90
CA ASP A 98 5.12 -12.76 32.06
C ASP A 98 3.86 -12.32 32.81
N THR A 99 3.81 -12.50 34.13
CA THR A 99 2.70 -12.11 34.99
C THR A 99 2.94 -10.78 35.69
N GLY A 100 1.86 -10.02 35.89
CA GLY A 100 1.86 -8.75 36.60
C GLY A 100 2.68 -7.64 35.92
N TYR A 101 2.84 -6.53 36.63
CA TYR A 101 3.34 -5.27 36.06
C TYR A 101 4.82 -4.98 36.33
N VAL A 102 5.54 -5.91 36.98
CA VAL A 102 6.95 -5.71 37.37
C VAL A 102 7.82 -5.44 36.13
N GLY A 103 8.70 -4.44 36.23
CA GLY A 103 9.62 -4.04 35.16
C GLY A 103 8.98 -3.22 34.04
N GLY A 104 7.74 -2.75 34.20
CA GLY A 104 7.05 -1.90 33.23
C GLY A 104 6.06 -0.94 33.88
N TRP A 105 5.58 0.02 33.09
CA TRP A 105 4.44 0.88 33.45
C TRP A 105 3.18 0.38 32.75
N ARG A 106 1.99 0.74 33.24
CA ARG A 106 0.77 0.11 32.71
C ARG A 106 0.44 0.61 31.30
N GLY A 107 0.65 1.89 31.00
CA GLY A 107 0.26 2.49 29.72
C GLY A 107 -0.63 3.71 29.90
N MET A 108 -1.44 4.01 28.89
CA MET A 108 -2.35 5.14 28.91
C MET A 108 -3.66 4.88 28.17
N GLU A 109 -4.70 5.61 28.56
CA GLU A 109 -6.03 5.51 27.97
C GLU A 109 -6.69 6.88 27.88
N THR A 110 -7.33 7.20 26.75
CA THR A 110 -8.31 8.28 26.72
C THR A 110 -9.65 7.75 27.18
N ILE A 111 -10.28 8.41 28.16
CA ILE A 111 -11.58 7.98 28.69
C ILE A 111 -12.67 8.96 28.27
N TYR A 112 -13.75 8.43 27.69
CA TYR A 112 -14.96 9.16 27.34
C TYR A 112 -15.70 9.71 28.60
N PRO A 113 -16.25 10.97 28.64
CA PRO A 113 -17.28 11.42 27.71
C PRO A 113 -17.25 12.89 27.22
N GLY A 114 -17.47 13.06 25.91
CA GLY A 114 -18.28 14.15 25.36
C GLY A 114 -17.60 15.47 25.00
N LEU A 115 -16.32 15.50 24.63
CA LEU A 115 -15.68 16.76 24.20
C LEU A 115 -15.92 17.06 22.71
N PRO A 116 -16.29 18.31 22.36
CA PRO A 116 -16.68 18.70 20.99
C PRO A 116 -15.52 19.04 20.04
N THR A 117 -14.26 19.01 20.49
CA THR A 117 -13.08 19.29 19.63
C THR A 117 -11.85 18.51 20.12
N ASP A 118 -11.34 17.64 19.25
CA ASP A 118 -10.16 16.82 19.47
C ASP A 118 -8.87 17.57 19.03
N THR A 119 -7.86 17.52 19.91
CA THR A 119 -6.49 17.99 19.61
C THR A 119 -5.46 17.03 20.23
N THR A 120 -5.84 15.80 20.56
CA THR A 120 -4.90 14.85 21.15
C THR A 120 -3.97 14.31 20.07
N PHE A 121 -2.66 14.50 20.25
CA PHE A 121 -1.66 14.00 19.31
C PHE A 121 -0.35 13.59 19.98
N PHE A 122 0.33 12.66 19.34
CA PHE A 122 1.64 12.15 19.73
C PHE A 122 2.58 12.16 18.53
N ASN A 123 3.43 13.19 18.48
CA ASN A 123 4.39 13.36 17.41
C ASN A 123 5.81 13.13 17.95
N TYR A 124 6.63 12.33 17.25
CA TYR A 124 8.01 12.03 17.64
C TYR A 124 8.12 11.59 19.11
N CYS A 125 7.34 10.58 19.48
CA CYS A 125 7.32 10.02 20.83
C CYS A 125 7.92 8.60 20.85
N ASP A 126 8.58 8.24 21.93
CA ASP A 126 9.03 6.87 22.21
C ASP A 126 8.22 6.29 23.38
N MET A 127 7.40 5.29 23.08
CA MET A 127 6.51 4.58 24.00
C MET A 127 7.13 3.22 24.34
N GLN A 128 7.77 3.13 25.51
CA GLN A 128 8.61 1.99 25.86
C GLN A 128 8.24 1.33 27.19
N TYR A 129 8.34 0.01 27.26
CA TYR A 129 8.15 -0.78 28.49
C TYR A 129 6.75 -0.67 29.12
N MET A 130 5.72 -0.45 28.30
CA MET A 130 4.33 -0.70 28.72
C MET A 130 4.14 -2.19 28.98
N LYS A 131 3.41 -2.51 30.04
CA LYS A 131 3.16 -3.88 30.47
C LYS A 131 1.72 -4.06 30.95
N ASN A 132 0.98 -4.95 30.29
CA ASN A 132 -0.39 -5.36 30.64
C ASN A 132 -1.42 -4.23 30.82
N GLY A 133 -1.23 -3.05 30.22
CA GLY A 133 -2.25 -2.00 30.11
C GLY A 133 -2.36 -1.42 28.70
N GLY A 134 -1.25 -1.04 28.07
CA GLY A 134 -1.22 -0.65 26.65
C GLY A 134 -1.60 0.82 26.37
N PHE A 135 -1.83 1.14 25.10
CA PHE A 135 -2.18 2.47 24.60
C PHE A 135 -3.57 2.42 23.98
N HIS A 136 -4.59 2.87 24.72
CA HIS A 136 -6.00 2.70 24.36
C HIS A 136 -6.68 4.03 24.10
N MET A 137 -7.12 4.26 22.87
CA MET A 137 -7.70 5.52 22.45
C MET A 137 -9.17 5.33 22.09
N GLU A 138 -10.05 5.82 22.96
CA GLU A 138 -11.51 5.76 22.83
C GLU A 138 -12.11 6.89 21.96
N LYS A 139 -11.23 7.74 21.41
CA LYS A 139 -11.56 8.85 20.51
C LYS A 139 -10.48 8.97 19.44
N PRO A 140 -10.78 9.51 18.24
CA PRO A 140 -9.78 9.76 17.21
C PRO A 140 -8.60 10.54 17.77
N ILE A 141 -7.40 10.27 17.27
CA ILE A 141 -6.16 10.98 17.59
C ILE A 141 -5.25 10.98 16.36
N THR A 142 -4.19 11.78 16.42
CA THR A 142 -3.07 11.70 15.46
C THR A 142 -1.81 11.16 16.13
N MET A 143 -1.15 10.20 15.49
CA MET A 143 0.19 9.73 15.82
C MET A 143 1.09 9.86 14.60
N ASP A 144 2.20 10.60 14.75
CA ASP A 144 3.16 10.79 13.66
C ASP A 144 4.60 10.59 14.15
N HIS A 145 5.42 9.81 13.45
CA HIS A 145 6.80 9.51 13.85
C HIS A 145 6.95 8.95 15.28
N THR A 146 5.94 8.21 15.77
CA THR A 146 5.93 7.66 17.13
C THR A 146 6.34 6.18 17.14
N ASN A 147 7.20 5.82 18.09
CA ASN A 147 7.79 4.49 18.22
C ASN A 147 7.18 3.74 19.41
N PHE A 148 6.65 2.55 19.17
CA PHE A 148 6.23 1.60 20.20
C PHE A 148 7.23 0.45 20.25
N SER A 149 8.06 0.41 21.29
CA SER A 149 9.09 -0.64 21.41
C SER A 149 9.24 -1.26 22.80
N ASN A 150 9.61 -2.53 22.84
CA ASN A 150 9.83 -3.28 24.09
C ASN A 150 8.61 -3.27 25.02
N ASN A 151 7.41 -3.28 24.46
CA ASN A 151 6.17 -3.37 25.22
C ASN A 151 5.70 -4.83 25.28
N LYS A 152 4.93 -5.17 26.32
CA LYS A 152 4.49 -6.54 26.59
C LYS A 152 3.05 -6.59 27.09
N ILE A 153 2.15 -7.17 26.31
CA ILE A 153 0.78 -7.48 26.73
C ILE A 153 0.61 -9.00 26.77
N ASN A 154 0.56 -9.56 27.97
CA ASN A 154 0.47 -11.01 28.18
C ASN A 154 -0.89 -11.47 28.73
N ASP A 155 -1.64 -10.57 29.35
CA ASP A 155 -2.96 -10.89 29.88
C ASP A 155 -3.96 -11.02 28.70
N ASN A 156 -5.07 -11.76 28.88
CA ASN A 156 -6.17 -11.86 27.90
C ASN A 156 -6.91 -10.52 27.68
N ILE A 157 -6.28 -9.39 28.02
CA ILE A 157 -6.87 -8.08 28.10
C ILE A 157 -6.26 -7.26 26.96
N GLY A 158 -6.99 -7.20 25.84
CA GLY A 158 -6.81 -6.19 24.81
C GLY A 158 -5.59 -6.34 23.90
N SER A 159 -5.22 -5.19 23.32
CA SER A 159 -4.15 -4.99 22.34
C SER A 159 -3.09 -4.03 22.88
N LEU A 160 -1.88 -4.06 22.33
CA LEU A 160 -0.86 -3.08 22.71
C LEU A 160 -1.31 -1.67 22.35
N VAL A 161 -1.79 -1.50 21.12
CA VAL A 161 -2.47 -0.28 20.67
C VAL A 161 -3.89 -0.66 20.28
N ASP A 162 -4.86 -0.01 20.92
CA ASP A 162 -6.29 -0.20 20.67
C ASP A 162 -6.93 1.15 20.32
N LEU A 163 -7.45 1.27 19.11
CA LEU A 163 -8.05 2.49 18.56
C LEU A 163 -9.54 2.23 18.31
N ASN A 164 -10.39 2.75 19.19
CA ASN A 164 -11.82 2.46 19.16
C ASN A 164 -12.64 3.72 19.42
N ASN A 165 -13.21 4.32 18.37
CA ASN A 165 -13.96 5.55 18.52
C ASN A 165 -15.39 5.24 19.02
N TYR A 166 -15.65 5.54 20.29
CA TYR A 166 -16.97 5.32 20.90
C TYR A 166 -18.04 6.34 20.46
N ILE A 167 -17.68 7.40 19.73
CA ILE A 167 -18.65 8.24 19.01
C ILE A 167 -18.45 8.08 17.49
N PRO A 168 -19.18 7.16 16.84
CA PRO A 168 -19.10 7.00 15.39
C PRO A 168 -19.31 8.31 14.63
N GLY A 169 -18.50 8.54 13.59
CA GLY A 169 -18.62 9.71 12.70
C GLY A 169 -18.00 11.01 13.21
N THR A 170 -17.22 10.98 14.30
CA THR A 170 -16.57 12.19 14.86
C THR A 170 -15.15 12.44 14.38
N GLY A 171 -14.58 11.54 13.59
CA GLY A 171 -13.23 11.67 13.05
C GLY A 171 -12.62 10.30 12.73
N THR A 172 -11.41 10.36 12.20
CA THR A 172 -10.62 9.22 11.74
C THR A 172 -9.33 9.18 12.56
N PHE A 173 -8.91 8.00 13.00
CA PHE A 173 -7.59 7.84 13.59
C PHE A 173 -6.50 8.00 12.52
N GLU A 174 -5.49 8.81 12.79
CA GLU A 174 -4.36 9.02 11.88
C GLU A 174 -3.10 8.42 12.49
N VAL A 175 -2.55 7.37 11.86
CA VAL A 175 -1.30 6.70 12.28
C VAL A 175 -0.32 6.76 11.12
N THR A 176 0.64 7.67 11.19
CA THR A 176 1.57 7.96 10.10
C THR A 176 3.02 7.85 10.55
N ASN A 177 3.89 7.30 9.70
CA ASN A 177 5.34 7.26 9.96
C ASN A 177 5.72 6.59 11.30
N CYS A 178 4.86 5.75 11.86
CA CYS A 178 5.07 5.14 13.17
C CYS A 178 5.87 3.84 13.05
N THR A 179 6.51 3.41 14.14
CA THR A 179 7.23 2.13 14.19
C THR A 179 6.77 1.29 15.38
N PHE A 180 6.47 0.02 15.15
CA PHE A 180 6.13 -0.96 16.18
C PHE A 180 7.15 -2.09 16.15
N SER A 181 8.03 -2.18 17.14
CA SER A 181 9.07 -3.21 17.14
C SER A 181 9.44 -3.82 18.48
N HIS A 182 9.90 -5.08 18.45
CA HIS A 182 10.34 -5.80 19.65
C HIS A 182 9.27 -5.87 20.74
N ASN A 183 8.00 -5.83 20.35
CA ASN A 183 6.89 -5.96 21.29
C ASN A 183 6.46 -7.43 21.41
N ILE A 184 5.86 -7.77 22.55
CA ILE A 184 5.28 -9.07 22.82
C ILE A 184 3.77 -8.88 23.02
N GLN A 185 2.98 -9.50 22.16
CA GLN A 185 1.52 -9.46 22.23
C GLN A 185 0.99 -10.89 22.34
N SER A 186 0.12 -11.17 23.32
CA SER A 186 -0.43 -12.52 23.55
C SER A 186 -1.95 -12.59 23.44
N SER A 187 -2.57 -11.51 22.97
CA SER A 187 -4.02 -11.31 22.91
C SER A 187 -4.36 -10.63 21.56
N TRP A 188 -5.64 -10.47 21.25
CA TRP A 188 -6.25 -9.89 20.04
C TRP A 188 -5.31 -9.44 18.89
N ALA A 189 -4.67 -8.27 18.98
CA ALA A 189 -3.68 -7.82 17.99
C ALA A 189 -2.62 -6.89 18.61
N LEU A 190 -1.51 -6.66 17.91
CA LEU A 190 -0.52 -5.67 18.34
C LEU A 190 -1.07 -4.25 18.11
N LEU A 191 -1.49 -3.95 16.88
CA LEU A 191 -2.23 -2.75 16.51
C LEU A 191 -3.66 -3.14 16.13
N MET A 192 -4.64 -2.74 16.93
CA MET A 192 -6.05 -3.02 16.71
C MET A 192 -6.82 -1.72 16.47
N CYS A 193 -7.63 -1.72 15.41
CA CYS A 193 -8.50 -0.61 15.09
C CYS A 193 -9.93 -1.12 14.94
N TRP A 194 -10.87 -0.44 15.59
CA TRP A 194 -12.31 -0.77 15.59
C TRP A 194 -13.16 0.26 14.84
N SER A 195 -12.53 1.30 14.34
CA SER A 195 -13.18 2.45 13.74
C SER A 195 -12.30 3.03 12.65
N ASP A 196 -12.85 3.95 11.87
CA ASP A 196 -12.17 4.56 10.73
C ASP A 196 -10.75 4.99 11.07
N ALA A 197 -9.77 4.48 10.31
CA ALA A 197 -8.37 4.80 10.51
C ALA A 197 -7.59 4.85 9.20
N ASN A 198 -6.69 5.82 9.12
CA ASN A 198 -5.67 5.93 8.09
C ASN A 198 -4.34 5.52 8.71
N ILE A 199 -3.78 4.41 8.22
CA ILE A 199 -2.51 3.86 8.67
C ILE A 199 -1.57 3.89 7.47
N THR A 200 -0.61 4.82 7.50
CA THR A 200 0.29 5.03 6.37
C THR A 200 1.76 5.14 6.75
N ASN A 201 2.65 4.72 5.85
CA ASN A 201 4.10 4.82 6.04
C ASN A 201 4.61 4.24 7.38
N THR A 202 3.87 3.26 7.93
CA THR A 202 4.13 2.68 9.24
C THR A 202 4.91 1.38 9.09
N ILE A 203 5.86 1.15 9.99
CA ILE A 203 6.70 -0.05 10.01
C ILE A 203 6.33 -0.91 11.21
N VAL A 204 5.98 -2.18 10.98
CA VAL A 204 5.65 -3.14 12.04
C VAL A 204 6.56 -4.35 11.92
N HIS A 205 7.52 -4.48 12.83
CA HIS A 205 8.55 -5.51 12.67
C HIS A 205 9.13 -6.10 13.94
N ASP A 206 9.68 -7.31 13.82
CA ASP A 206 10.36 -8.03 14.92
C ASP A 206 9.51 -8.14 16.19
N ASN A 207 8.18 -8.27 16.04
CA ASN A 207 7.25 -8.47 17.15
C ASN A 207 6.97 -9.96 17.37
N THR A 208 6.83 -10.35 18.63
CA THR A 208 6.42 -11.70 19.03
C THR A 208 4.92 -11.74 19.28
N LEU A 209 4.19 -12.51 18.47
CA LEU A 209 2.74 -12.61 18.45
C LEU A 209 2.29 -13.96 19.04
N ARG A 210 2.19 -14.05 20.36
CA ARG A 210 1.82 -15.30 21.02
C ARG A 210 0.35 -15.62 20.80
N ARG A 211 0.00 -16.90 20.72
CA ARG A 211 -1.39 -17.39 20.61
C ARG A 211 -2.11 -17.00 19.32
N GLY A 212 -1.36 -16.95 18.22
CA GLY A 212 -1.89 -16.73 16.87
C GLY A 212 -2.68 -15.44 16.75
N VAL A 213 -2.05 -14.33 17.12
CA VAL A 213 -2.61 -12.97 17.09
C VAL A 213 -2.10 -12.22 15.88
N SER A 214 -2.83 -11.20 15.43
CA SER A 214 -2.42 -10.42 14.25
C SER A 214 -1.44 -9.29 14.61
N ALA A 215 -0.52 -8.96 13.71
CA ALA A 215 0.30 -7.75 13.87
C ALA A 215 -0.58 -6.49 13.74
N CYS A 216 -1.37 -6.40 12.68
CA CYS A 216 -2.38 -5.36 12.52
C CYS A 216 -3.76 -5.99 12.34
N PHE A 217 -4.79 -5.45 13.00
CA PHE A 217 -6.16 -5.91 12.82
C PHE A 217 -7.15 -4.76 12.66
N LEU A 218 -7.82 -4.73 11.52
CA LEU A 218 -8.79 -3.73 11.10
C LEU A 218 -10.21 -4.29 11.25
N VAL A 219 -11.06 -3.68 12.07
CA VAL A 219 -12.39 -4.21 12.39
C VAL A 219 -13.45 -3.10 12.38
N TYR A 220 -14.66 -3.35 11.86
CA TYR A 220 -15.86 -2.49 11.92
C TYR A 220 -15.79 -1.06 11.32
N GLY A 221 -14.61 -0.53 11.00
CA GLY A 221 -14.41 0.79 10.39
C GLY A 221 -14.18 0.77 8.87
N ASN A 222 -13.86 1.95 8.33
CA ASN A 222 -13.32 2.15 6.98
C ASN A 222 -11.83 2.47 7.07
N TYR A 223 -11.01 1.77 6.29
CA TYR A 223 -9.56 1.86 6.43
C TYR A 223 -8.84 2.23 5.15
N ILE A 224 -7.87 3.13 5.29
CA ILE A 224 -6.78 3.31 4.34
C ILE A 224 -5.53 2.75 5.00
N PHE A 225 -5.07 1.58 4.54
CA PHE A 225 -3.87 0.91 5.01
C PHE A 225 -2.84 0.92 3.87
N LYS A 226 -2.01 1.96 3.83
CA LYS A 226 -1.23 2.29 2.63
C LYS A 226 0.26 2.51 2.88
N ASP A 227 1.11 2.02 1.97
CA ASP A 227 2.56 2.27 1.97
C ASP A 227 3.26 1.85 3.28
N ASN A 228 2.74 0.83 3.96
CA ASN A 228 3.32 0.30 5.19
C ASN A 228 4.29 -0.85 4.91
N GLU A 229 5.18 -1.12 5.86
CA GLU A 229 6.12 -2.25 5.80
C GLU A 229 5.97 -3.15 7.04
N ILE A 230 5.52 -4.39 6.83
CA ILE A 230 5.21 -5.34 7.91
C ILE A 230 6.07 -6.58 7.71
N TYR A 231 7.03 -6.81 8.61
CA TYR A 231 7.99 -7.89 8.43
C TYR A 231 8.56 -8.50 9.70
N ASN A 232 9.08 -9.72 9.59
CA ASN A 232 9.67 -10.45 10.73
C ASN A 232 8.77 -10.55 11.97
N ASN A 233 7.45 -10.41 11.82
CA ASN A 233 6.54 -10.64 12.93
C ASN A 233 6.33 -12.14 13.06
N GLY A 234 6.54 -12.66 14.27
CA GLY A 234 6.59 -14.09 14.53
C GLY A 234 5.50 -14.53 15.49
N SER A 235 4.56 -15.34 15.01
CA SER A 235 3.66 -16.11 15.86
C SER A 235 4.42 -17.21 16.60
N THR A 236 4.22 -17.33 17.92
CA THR A 236 4.61 -18.57 18.61
C THR A 236 3.64 -19.69 18.21
N ALA A 237 4.09 -20.95 18.23
CA ALA A 237 3.34 -22.12 17.76
C ALA A 237 2.15 -22.48 18.68
N ASP A 238 1.21 -21.54 18.81
CA ASP A 238 0.02 -21.60 19.64
C ASP A 238 -1.23 -21.34 18.79
N SER A 239 -2.36 -21.89 19.24
CA SER A 239 -3.66 -21.76 18.58
C SER A 239 -4.10 -20.30 18.40
N GLY A 240 -4.47 -19.89 17.19
CA GLY A 240 -5.07 -18.59 16.89
C GLY A 240 -5.02 -18.25 15.39
N ILE A 241 -5.95 -17.41 14.92
CA ILE A 241 -6.17 -17.08 13.50
C ILE A 241 -5.33 -15.84 13.10
N GLY A 242 -4.07 -15.80 13.52
CA GLY A 242 -3.19 -14.64 13.39
C GLY A 242 -2.67 -14.46 11.96
N ASN A 243 -2.55 -13.20 11.55
CA ASN A 243 -2.06 -12.75 10.24
C ASN A 243 -1.07 -11.59 10.42
N ALA A 244 -0.28 -11.26 9.39
CA ALA A 244 0.42 -9.98 9.41
C ALA A 244 -0.58 -8.80 9.39
N ILE A 245 -1.59 -8.89 8.53
CA ILE A 245 -2.71 -7.95 8.44
C ILE A 245 -4.02 -8.73 8.45
N GLY A 246 -4.87 -8.47 9.44
CA GLY A 246 -6.26 -8.93 9.47
C GLY A 246 -7.22 -7.81 9.10
N ALA A 247 -8.29 -8.14 8.39
CA ALA A 247 -9.43 -7.25 8.12
C ALA A 247 -10.73 -8.01 8.33
N SER A 248 -11.58 -7.58 9.26
CA SER A 248 -12.87 -8.23 9.52
C SER A 248 -14.04 -7.26 9.65
N ASN A 249 -15.19 -7.59 9.06
CA ASN A 249 -16.39 -6.75 9.12
C ASN A 249 -16.14 -5.29 8.73
N THR A 250 -15.35 -5.06 7.67
CA THR A 250 -14.82 -3.73 7.35
C THR A 250 -14.87 -3.42 5.85
N ILE A 251 -14.64 -2.15 5.51
CA ILE A 251 -14.24 -1.69 4.17
C ILE A 251 -12.77 -1.28 4.24
N ALA A 252 -11.87 -1.97 3.53
CA ALA A 252 -10.43 -1.73 3.64
C ALA A 252 -9.77 -1.55 2.26
N LEU A 253 -9.07 -0.44 2.08
CA LEU A 253 -8.07 -0.28 1.03
C LEU A 253 -6.71 -0.68 1.61
N ILE A 254 -6.15 -1.79 1.14
CA ILE A 254 -4.82 -2.28 1.52
C ILE A 254 -3.93 -2.08 0.30
N GLU A 255 -3.19 -0.98 0.26
CA GLU A 255 -2.49 -0.53 -0.96
C GLU A 255 -0.99 -0.27 -0.78
N GLY A 256 -0.15 -0.68 -1.73
CA GLY A 256 1.26 -0.25 -1.73
C GLY A 256 2.12 -0.81 -0.59
N ASN A 257 1.62 -1.77 0.19
CA ASN A 257 2.31 -2.27 1.36
C ASN A 257 3.36 -3.31 0.98
N LYS A 258 4.47 -3.35 1.74
CA LYS A 258 5.44 -4.44 1.71
C LYS A 258 5.18 -5.37 2.90
N ILE A 259 4.86 -6.62 2.63
CA ILE A 259 4.50 -7.59 3.66
C ILE A 259 5.38 -8.81 3.46
N HIS A 260 6.39 -8.97 4.30
CA HIS A 260 7.40 -9.98 4.05
C HIS A 260 8.02 -10.64 5.27
N ASP A 261 8.52 -11.85 5.10
CA ASP A 261 9.23 -12.60 6.16
C ASP A 261 8.44 -12.76 7.47
N ASN A 262 7.11 -12.59 7.42
CA ASN A 262 6.26 -12.83 8.58
C ASN A 262 6.06 -14.33 8.75
N VAL A 263 6.15 -14.79 9.99
CA VAL A 263 5.94 -16.19 10.35
C VAL A 263 4.68 -16.26 11.18
N MET A 264 3.59 -16.73 10.60
CA MET A 264 2.27 -16.76 11.25
C MET A 264 1.79 -18.19 11.45
N TYR A 265 0.89 -18.42 12.40
CA TYR A 265 0.50 -19.80 12.74
C TYR A 265 -0.52 -20.38 11.74
N GLU A 266 -1.67 -19.73 11.50
CA GLU A 266 -2.76 -20.31 10.69
C GLU A 266 -2.96 -19.70 9.31
N GLN A 267 -2.65 -18.41 9.16
CA GLN A 267 -2.85 -17.61 7.95
C GLN A 267 -1.61 -16.75 7.71
N GLY A 268 -1.30 -16.41 6.46
CA GLY A 268 -0.02 -15.83 6.09
C GLY A 268 0.04 -14.32 6.25
N ALA A 269 0.16 -13.61 5.13
CA ALA A 269 0.31 -12.16 5.13
C ALA A 269 -1.02 -11.44 5.39
N ILE A 270 -2.02 -11.61 4.53
CA ILE A 270 -3.29 -10.87 4.63
C ILE A 270 -4.46 -11.83 4.80
N GLY A 271 -5.25 -11.60 5.85
CA GLY A 271 -6.50 -12.34 6.12
C GLY A 271 -7.69 -11.39 6.10
N VAL A 272 -8.63 -11.66 5.20
CA VAL A 272 -9.88 -10.90 5.06
C VAL A 272 -11.05 -11.79 5.42
N SER A 273 -11.96 -11.29 6.25
CA SER A 273 -13.22 -11.95 6.56
C SER A 273 -14.40 -11.00 6.65
N GLU A 274 -15.54 -11.38 6.07
CA GLU A 274 -16.78 -10.62 6.15
C GLU A 274 -16.62 -9.14 5.76
N SER A 275 -15.77 -8.86 4.76
CA SER A 275 -15.32 -7.49 4.43
C SER A 275 -15.37 -7.20 2.93
N ILE A 276 -15.43 -5.90 2.59
CA ILE A 276 -15.14 -5.41 1.24
C ILE A 276 -13.70 -4.90 1.27
N ALA A 277 -12.78 -5.61 0.63
CA ALA A 277 -11.37 -5.20 0.61
C ALA A 277 -10.87 -5.00 -0.83
N ASP A 278 -10.04 -3.98 -1.03
CA ASP A 278 -9.25 -3.78 -2.23
C ASP A 278 -7.77 -3.93 -1.86
N ILE A 279 -7.20 -5.09 -2.19
CA ILE A 279 -5.81 -5.45 -1.95
C ILE A 279 -5.06 -5.14 -3.24
N ASN A 280 -4.48 -3.94 -3.31
CA ASN A 280 -3.96 -3.34 -4.55
C ASN A 280 -2.47 -2.99 -4.45
N HIS A 281 -1.64 -3.25 -5.46
CA HIS A 281 -0.23 -2.78 -5.48
C HIS A 281 0.63 -3.21 -4.29
N ASN A 282 0.31 -4.31 -3.61
CA ASN A 282 1.12 -4.79 -2.49
C ASN A 282 2.24 -5.72 -2.98
N TYR A 283 3.34 -5.72 -2.23
CA TYR A 283 4.44 -6.65 -2.37
C TYR A 283 4.40 -7.67 -1.24
N ILE A 284 3.84 -8.84 -1.51
CA ILE A 284 3.53 -9.89 -0.54
C ILE A 284 4.49 -11.05 -0.77
N CYS A 285 5.54 -11.16 0.04
CA CYS A 285 6.56 -12.15 -0.25
C CYS A 285 7.20 -12.83 0.96
N ASN A 286 7.72 -14.04 0.78
CA ASN A 286 8.49 -14.73 1.82
C ASN A 286 7.74 -14.94 3.16
N ASN A 287 6.41 -14.80 3.18
CA ASN A 287 5.62 -15.06 4.37
C ASN A 287 5.42 -16.57 4.56
N ARG A 288 5.38 -17.01 5.81
CA ARG A 288 5.35 -18.42 6.18
C ARG A 288 4.21 -18.73 7.14
N VAL A 289 3.36 -19.68 6.77
CA VAL A 289 2.39 -20.29 7.68
C VAL A 289 3.00 -21.54 8.33
N LEU A 290 3.00 -21.61 9.66
CA LEU A 290 3.60 -22.70 10.43
C LEU A 290 2.71 -23.95 10.52
N LYS A 291 1.38 -23.80 10.54
CA LYS A 291 0.46 -24.93 10.74
C LYS A 291 0.53 -25.89 9.56
N PRO A 292 0.95 -27.16 9.78
CA PRO A 292 1.00 -28.15 8.72
C PRO A 292 -0.40 -28.64 8.36
N PHE A 293 -0.55 -29.23 7.17
CA PHE A 293 -1.73 -30.02 6.82
C PHE A 293 -1.81 -31.27 7.72
N THR A 294 -2.89 -31.41 8.48
CA THR A 294 -3.10 -32.55 9.41
C THR A 294 -4.14 -33.57 8.92
N GLY A 295 -4.52 -33.55 7.63
CA GLY A 295 -5.43 -34.53 7.04
C GLY A 295 -6.93 -34.25 7.20
N ALA A 296 -7.32 -33.25 7.99
CA ALA A 296 -8.72 -32.80 8.10
C ALA A 296 -8.84 -31.35 7.60
N ALA A 297 -9.15 -31.19 6.31
CA ALA A 297 -9.58 -29.91 5.78
C ALA A 297 -11.06 -29.70 6.12
N CYS A 298 -11.36 -29.26 7.34
CA CYS A 298 -12.69 -28.71 7.63
C CYS A 298 -12.86 -27.28 7.09
N GLY A 299 -11.88 -26.79 6.32
CA GLY A 299 -11.97 -25.59 5.48
C GLY A 299 -12.67 -24.44 6.18
N LEU A 300 -12.12 -23.88 7.25
CA LEU A 300 -12.69 -22.67 7.85
C LEU A 300 -11.62 -21.65 8.23
N VAL A 301 -10.43 -22.06 8.69
CA VAL A 301 -9.48 -21.10 9.33
C VAL A 301 -8.03 -21.19 8.85
N GLN A 302 -7.68 -22.15 7.98
CA GLN A 302 -6.29 -22.47 7.60
C GLN A 302 -6.00 -22.13 6.14
N GLY A 303 -4.76 -21.76 5.82
CA GLY A 303 -4.29 -21.54 4.45
C GLY A 303 -4.05 -20.06 4.12
N GLY A 304 -3.71 -19.76 2.87
CA GLY A 304 -3.43 -18.39 2.43
C GLY A 304 -2.06 -17.93 2.88
N GLY A 305 -0.99 -18.39 2.22
CA GLY A 305 0.37 -17.94 2.52
C GLY A 305 0.60 -16.45 2.22
N GLY A 306 0.05 -15.98 1.10
CA GLY A 306 -0.05 -14.57 0.74
C GLY A 306 -1.35 -13.96 1.23
N VAL A 307 -2.46 -14.32 0.59
CA VAL A 307 -3.79 -13.74 0.85
C VAL A 307 -4.79 -14.85 1.16
N ARG A 308 -5.59 -14.65 2.21
CA ARG A 308 -6.79 -15.42 2.50
C ARG A 308 -7.99 -14.50 2.47
N VAL A 309 -9.04 -14.90 1.75
CA VAL A 309 -10.36 -14.26 1.79
C VAL A 309 -11.38 -15.29 2.23
N GLY A 310 -12.09 -15.02 3.31
CA GLY A 310 -13.02 -15.99 3.88
C GLY A 310 -14.22 -15.38 4.58
N ASP A 311 -15.44 -15.65 4.09
CA ASP A 311 -16.66 -15.17 4.75
C ASP A 311 -17.39 -16.27 5.52
N ASN A 312 -18.32 -15.86 6.38
CA ASN A 312 -19.25 -16.76 7.04
C ASN A 312 -20.50 -16.97 6.15
N PRO A 313 -20.82 -18.21 5.74
CA PRO A 313 -21.96 -18.51 4.88
C PRO A 313 -23.30 -18.22 5.56
N ASP A 314 -23.34 -18.17 6.90
CA ASP A 314 -24.53 -17.80 7.67
C ASP A 314 -24.67 -16.28 7.86
N SER A 315 -23.74 -15.47 7.34
CA SER A 315 -23.82 -14.01 7.47
C SER A 315 -24.97 -13.44 6.63
N SER A 316 -25.59 -12.36 7.10
CA SER A 316 -26.72 -11.73 6.40
C SER A 316 -26.30 -10.87 5.19
N ASN A 317 -25.00 -10.61 5.02
CA ASN A 317 -24.46 -9.74 3.97
C ASN A 317 -23.53 -10.51 3.03
N LEU A 318 -24.19 -11.29 2.18
CA LEU A 318 -23.62 -12.26 1.25
C LEU A 318 -23.14 -11.61 -0.08
N GLN A 319 -23.24 -10.28 -0.18
CA GLN A 319 -22.91 -9.53 -1.41
C GLN A 319 -21.55 -8.84 -1.35
N ARG A 320 -20.76 -9.11 -0.30
CA ARG A 320 -19.40 -8.56 -0.18
C ARG A 320 -18.50 -9.15 -1.26
N LYS A 321 -17.63 -8.30 -1.81
CA LYS A 321 -16.67 -8.69 -2.83
C LYS A 321 -15.30 -8.13 -2.45
N THR A 322 -14.30 -8.99 -2.41
CA THR A 322 -12.91 -8.59 -2.22
C THR A 322 -12.17 -8.65 -3.55
N THR A 323 -11.35 -7.65 -3.83
CA THR A 323 -10.52 -7.60 -5.04
C THR A 323 -9.05 -7.71 -4.65
N VAL A 324 -8.35 -8.67 -5.22
CA VAL A 324 -6.90 -8.88 -5.10
C VAL A 324 -6.29 -8.54 -6.45
N ARG A 325 -5.71 -7.36 -6.58
CA ARG A 325 -5.24 -6.87 -7.88
C ARG A 325 -3.90 -6.17 -7.89
N ASN A 326 -3.20 -6.23 -9.01
CA ASN A 326 -1.95 -5.51 -9.23
C ASN A 326 -0.88 -5.81 -8.14
N ASN A 327 -0.91 -6.97 -7.51
CA ASN A 327 0.05 -7.33 -6.46
C ASN A 327 1.19 -8.19 -7.02
N ILE A 328 2.33 -8.12 -6.35
CA ILE A 328 3.38 -9.13 -6.44
C ILE A 328 3.18 -10.09 -5.27
N ILE A 329 2.87 -11.35 -5.55
CA ILE A 329 2.68 -12.40 -4.55
C ILE A 329 3.73 -13.47 -4.82
N ALA A 330 4.85 -13.44 -4.09
CA ALA A 330 6.02 -14.23 -4.42
C ALA A 330 6.63 -15.00 -3.24
N ASN A 331 7.04 -16.25 -3.45
CA ASN A 331 7.79 -17.02 -2.45
C ASN A 331 7.10 -17.16 -1.09
N ASN A 332 5.77 -17.05 -1.02
CA ASN A 332 5.03 -17.33 0.21
C ASN A 332 4.88 -18.85 0.40
N TYR A 333 4.84 -19.28 1.65
CA TYR A 333 4.70 -20.70 2.00
C TYR A 333 3.54 -20.95 2.94
N THR A 334 2.78 -21.99 2.65
CA THR A 334 1.85 -22.59 3.60
C THR A 334 1.96 -24.10 3.59
N GLY A 335 1.88 -24.73 4.77
CA GLY A 335 1.75 -26.18 4.87
C GLY A 335 0.38 -26.71 4.41
N PHE A 336 -0.56 -25.83 4.05
CA PHE A 336 -1.93 -26.15 3.64
C PHE A 336 -2.14 -25.86 2.13
N ALA A 337 -3.30 -25.35 1.74
CA ALA A 337 -3.65 -24.90 0.39
C ALA A 337 -3.60 -23.38 0.23
N GLY A 338 -3.54 -22.91 -1.02
CA GLY A 338 -3.59 -21.49 -1.38
C GLY A 338 -2.35 -20.73 -0.92
N ALA A 339 -1.15 -21.12 -1.38
CA ALA A 339 0.07 -20.42 -0.99
C ALA A 339 0.06 -18.96 -1.43
N ALA A 340 -0.45 -18.65 -2.62
CA ALA A 340 -0.73 -17.29 -3.04
C ALA A 340 -2.07 -16.79 -2.53
N VAL A 341 -3.17 -17.46 -2.90
CA VAL A 341 -4.54 -16.99 -2.62
C VAL A 341 -5.42 -18.15 -2.19
N TYR A 342 -6.03 -18.03 -1.00
CA TYR A 342 -7.02 -18.97 -0.49
C TYR A 342 -8.38 -18.29 -0.37
N ILE A 343 -9.39 -18.82 -1.05
CA ILE A 343 -10.74 -18.27 -1.11
C ILE A 343 -11.71 -19.27 -0.49
N ILE A 344 -12.53 -18.79 0.44
CA ILE A 344 -13.55 -19.59 1.08
C ILE A 344 -14.84 -18.81 1.33
N PHE A 345 -15.96 -19.34 0.85
CA PHE A 345 -17.29 -18.75 1.01
C PHE A 345 -17.37 -17.28 0.61
N ALA A 346 -16.56 -16.83 -0.35
CA ALA A 346 -16.42 -15.41 -0.67
C ALA A 346 -16.59 -15.15 -2.17
N ASN A 347 -17.00 -13.92 -2.51
CA ASN A 347 -16.90 -13.40 -3.88
C ASN A 347 -15.56 -12.68 -4.04
N VAL A 348 -14.74 -13.11 -5.00
CA VAL A 348 -13.37 -12.60 -5.14
C VAL A 348 -12.99 -12.37 -6.59
N ASP A 349 -12.42 -11.20 -6.86
CA ASP A 349 -11.69 -10.92 -8.08
C ASP A 349 -10.19 -11.04 -7.82
N VAL A 350 -9.48 -11.87 -8.58
CA VAL A 350 -8.02 -12.00 -8.59
C VAL A 350 -7.55 -11.52 -9.96
N LEU A 351 -7.07 -10.27 -10.04
CA LEU A 351 -6.84 -9.58 -11.31
C LEU A 351 -5.43 -9.06 -11.43
N ASN A 352 -4.78 -9.21 -12.59
CA ASN A 352 -3.55 -8.46 -12.88
C ASN A 352 -2.42 -8.69 -11.84
N ASN A 353 -2.27 -9.87 -11.25
CA ASN A 353 -1.21 -10.13 -10.26
C ASN A 353 -0.01 -10.85 -10.90
N GLN A 354 1.21 -10.62 -10.40
CA GLN A 354 2.29 -11.58 -10.56
C GLN A 354 2.28 -12.55 -9.38
N ILE A 355 2.04 -13.83 -9.66
CA ILE A 355 1.94 -14.89 -8.66
C ILE A 355 3.05 -15.91 -8.94
N ILE A 356 4.15 -15.81 -8.20
CA ILE A 356 5.44 -16.39 -8.59
C ILE A 356 6.06 -17.21 -7.47
N ASN A 357 6.48 -18.45 -7.75
CA ASN A 357 7.24 -19.27 -6.81
C ASN A 357 6.62 -19.41 -5.40
N ASN A 358 5.30 -19.32 -5.27
CA ASN A 358 4.64 -19.67 -4.01
C ASN A 358 4.63 -21.19 -3.83
N ASN A 359 4.61 -21.65 -2.58
CA ASN A 359 4.77 -23.06 -2.24
C ASN A 359 3.74 -23.51 -1.21
N GLU A 360 2.92 -24.48 -1.60
CA GLU A 360 1.90 -25.09 -0.79
C GLU A 360 2.23 -26.55 -0.41
N GLY A 361 1.86 -26.95 0.80
CA GLY A 361 2.02 -28.31 1.30
C GLY A 361 0.85 -29.26 0.98
N TRP A 362 -0.23 -28.78 0.36
CA TRP A 362 -1.40 -29.60 0.05
C TRP A 362 -1.91 -29.44 -1.39
N LYS A 363 -2.60 -28.35 -1.71
CA LYS A 363 -3.35 -28.23 -2.97
C LYS A 363 -3.49 -26.80 -3.45
N GLY A 364 -3.06 -26.54 -4.68
CA GLY A 364 -3.35 -25.33 -5.44
C GLY A 364 -2.72 -24.09 -4.82
N ASP A 365 -2.05 -23.32 -5.66
CA ASP A 365 -1.52 -22.02 -5.30
C ASP A 365 -2.64 -20.97 -5.17
N ILE A 366 -3.63 -21.06 -6.07
CA ILE A 366 -4.95 -20.46 -5.88
C ILE A 366 -5.92 -21.59 -5.54
N TYR A 367 -6.53 -21.52 -4.36
CA TYR A 367 -7.48 -22.51 -3.89
C TYR A 367 -8.83 -21.87 -3.57
N VAL A 368 -9.90 -22.40 -4.15
CA VAL A 368 -11.27 -21.94 -3.94
C VAL A 368 -12.08 -23.08 -3.34
N PHE A 369 -12.66 -22.82 -2.18
CA PHE A 369 -13.55 -23.73 -1.48
C PHE A 369 -14.84 -23.01 -1.09
N ASN A 370 -15.75 -22.90 -2.05
CA ASN A 370 -17.14 -22.63 -1.72
C ASN A 370 -17.85 -23.98 -1.51
N ASN A 371 -18.81 -24.07 -0.58
CA ASN A 371 -19.35 -25.36 -0.15
C ASN A 371 -20.84 -25.46 -0.49
N PRO A 372 -21.20 -26.39 -1.40
CA PRO A 372 -22.60 -26.64 -1.75
C PRO A 372 -23.45 -27.18 -0.58
N GLY A 373 -22.83 -27.84 0.39
CA GLY A 373 -23.50 -28.44 1.55
C GLY A 373 -24.13 -27.42 2.50
N VAL A 374 -23.72 -26.15 2.42
CA VAL A 374 -24.36 -25.01 3.09
C VAL A 374 -25.04 -24.05 2.10
N GLY A 375 -25.15 -24.45 0.83
CA GLY A 375 -25.83 -23.69 -0.22
C GLY A 375 -25.05 -22.47 -0.73
N TRP A 376 -23.75 -22.39 -0.47
CA TRP A 376 -22.94 -21.22 -0.81
C TRP A 376 -21.95 -21.50 -1.94
N TYR A 377 -22.08 -20.77 -3.04
CA TYR A 377 -21.31 -21.04 -4.25
C TYR A 377 -20.43 -19.87 -4.71
N GLY A 378 -20.71 -18.59 -4.44
CA GLY A 378 -19.77 -17.47 -4.61
C GLY A 378 -19.25 -17.21 -6.04
N THR A 379 -19.00 -15.95 -6.37
CA THR A 379 -18.46 -15.54 -7.68
C THR A 379 -16.95 -15.36 -7.62
N VAL A 380 -16.23 -16.09 -8.47
CA VAL A 380 -14.77 -16.01 -8.55
C VAL A 380 -14.33 -15.62 -9.95
N ASN A 381 -13.52 -14.56 -10.02
CA ASN A 381 -12.90 -14.11 -11.26
C ASN A 381 -11.38 -14.18 -11.12
N ILE A 382 -10.72 -14.88 -12.04
CA ILE A 382 -9.27 -15.01 -12.10
C ILE A 382 -8.84 -14.61 -13.51
N GLN A 383 -8.41 -13.36 -13.67
CA GLN A 383 -8.08 -12.79 -14.98
C GLN A 383 -6.76 -12.03 -14.99
N ASN A 384 -6.08 -12.04 -16.14
CA ASN A 384 -4.87 -11.26 -16.37
C ASN A 384 -3.73 -11.54 -15.37
N ASN A 385 -3.69 -12.71 -14.72
CA ASN A 385 -2.62 -13.03 -13.78
C ASN A 385 -1.48 -13.78 -14.47
N VAL A 386 -0.26 -13.57 -13.99
CA VAL A 386 0.89 -14.43 -14.30
C VAL A 386 1.01 -15.49 -13.22
N LEU A 387 0.88 -16.76 -13.58
CA LEU A 387 1.06 -17.93 -12.71
C LEU A 387 2.35 -18.65 -13.12
N TYR A 388 3.46 -18.45 -12.40
CA TYR A 388 4.77 -18.95 -12.80
C TYR A 388 5.53 -19.64 -11.66
N LYS A 389 5.91 -20.89 -11.89
CA LYS A 389 6.73 -21.74 -11.01
C LYS A 389 6.20 -21.89 -9.58
N ASN A 390 4.91 -21.64 -9.35
CA ASN A 390 4.29 -22.02 -8.09
C ASN A 390 4.34 -23.56 -7.97
N ALA A 391 4.68 -24.04 -6.78
CA ALA A 391 5.09 -25.43 -6.57
C ALA A 391 4.20 -26.10 -5.52
N PRO A 392 3.31 -27.02 -5.93
CA PRO A 392 2.72 -28.00 -5.03
C PRO A 392 3.81 -28.96 -4.54
N LEU A 393 4.13 -28.92 -3.24
CA LEU A 393 5.01 -29.91 -2.61
C LEU A 393 4.23 -30.71 -1.56
N ALA A 394 3.37 -31.60 -2.06
CA ALA A 394 3.16 -32.96 -1.59
C ALA A 394 2.39 -33.70 -2.71
N ASP A 395 2.68 -34.98 -2.95
CA ASP A 395 1.89 -35.87 -3.85
C ASP A 395 2.06 -35.76 -5.37
N GLY A 396 2.93 -34.88 -5.90
CA GLY A 396 3.16 -34.78 -7.35
C GLY A 396 1.96 -34.26 -8.14
N ASP A 397 0.97 -33.68 -7.45
CA ASP A 397 -0.08 -32.88 -8.06
C ASP A 397 0.57 -31.70 -8.82
N THR A 398 0.05 -31.36 -9.99
CA THR A 398 0.57 -30.29 -10.84
C THR A 398 -0.37 -29.11 -10.96
N ILE A 399 -1.53 -29.20 -10.31
CA ILE A 399 -2.64 -28.25 -10.36
C ILE A 399 -2.26 -26.99 -9.59
N LEU A 400 -2.24 -25.85 -10.27
CA LEU A 400 -1.94 -24.54 -9.68
C LEU A 400 -3.21 -23.83 -9.20
N VAL A 401 -4.34 -24.06 -9.87
CA VAL A 401 -5.62 -23.45 -9.55
C VAL A 401 -6.62 -24.55 -9.29
N ARG A 402 -7.17 -24.58 -8.09
CA ARG A 402 -8.15 -25.58 -7.68
C ARG A 402 -9.42 -24.91 -7.24
N VAL A 403 -10.51 -25.26 -7.91
CA VAL A 403 -11.85 -24.73 -7.61
C VAL A 403 -12.75 -25.89 -7.25
N GLU A 404 -13.00 -26.09 -5.95
CA GLU A 404 -13.82 -27.19 -5.47
C GLU A 404 -15.31 -26.96 -5.75
N ALA A 405 -15.78 -25.71 -5.59
CA ALA A 405 -17.08 -25.25 -6.08
C ALA A 405 -17.05 -23.73 -6.32
N ALA A 406 -17.84 -23.26 -7.30
CA ALA A 406 -18.14 -21.83 -7.51
C ALA A 406 -19.52 -21.64 -8.19
N ASP A 407 -20.21 -20.51 -7.97
CA ASP A 407 -21.41 -20.14 -8.75
C ASP A 407 -21.00 -19.77 -10.17
N THR A 408 -20.02 -18.88 -10.25
CA THR A 408 -19.45 -18.39 -11.49
C THR A 408 -17.95 -18.45 -11.37
N LEU A 409 -17.30 -19.05 -12.37
CA LEU A 409 -15.86 -18.94 -12.55
C LEU A 409 -15.56 -18.28 -13.89
N VAL A 410 -14.83 -17.17 -13.83
CA VAL A 410 -14.12 -16.62 -14.99
C VAL A 410 -12.65 -16.95 -14.83
N TYR A 411 -12.08 -17.65 -15.80
CA TYR A 411 -10.66 -18.01 -15.85
C TYR A 411 -10.11 -17.70 -17.24
N ALA A 412 -9.74 -16.44 -17.48
CA ALA A 412 -9.42 -15.94 -18.81
C ALA A 412 -8.19 -15.02 -18.80
N ASN A 413 -7.49 -14.95 -19.93
CA ASN A 413 -6.36 -14.04 -20.13
C ASN A 413 -5.24 -14.16 -19.08
N ASN A 414 -5.12 -15.30 -18.41
CA ASN A 414 -3.99 -15.58 -17.52
C ASN A 414 -2.83 -16.14 -18.34
N TRP A 415 -1.60 -15.91 -17.87
CA TRP A 415 -0.42 -16.57 -18.37
C TRP A 415 -0.05 -17.73 -17.46
N MET A 416 0.27 -18.89 -18.04
CA MET A 416 0.53 -20.11 -17.28
C MET A 416 1.48 -21.08 -18.00
N GLN A 417 2.15 -21.94 -17.21
CA GLN A 417 3.19 -22.84 -17.76
C GLN A 417 2.68 -24.10 -18.45
N LYS A 418 1.47 -24.54 -18.12
CA LYS A 418 0.91 -25.82 -18.57
C LYS A 418 -0.44 -25.59 -19.23
N SER A 419 -0.97 -26.62 -19.88
CA SER A 419 -2.32 -26.56 -20.43
C SER A 419 -3.36 -26.35 -19.33
N ILE A 420 -4.54 -25.86 -19.71
CA ILE A 420 -5.66 -25.61 -18.80
C ILE A 420 -6.02 -26.88 -18.02
N GLU A 421 -6.10 -28.02 -18.72
CA GLU A 421 -6.40 -29.33 -18.13
C GLU A 421 -5.38 -29.78 -17.07
N SER A 422 -4.13 -29.32 -17.16
CA SER A 422 -3.06 -29.67 -16.21
C SER A 422 -2.91 -28.67 -15.06
N ASN A 423 -3.42 -27.44 -15.22
CA ASN A 423 -3.26 -26.35 -14.26
C ASN A 423 -4.52 -26.04 -13.48
N LEU A 424 -5.70 -26.30 -14.04
CA LEU A 424 -7.00 -25.98 -13.46
C LEU A 424 -7.77 -27.26 -13.13
N HIS A 425 -8.08 -27.44 -11.86
CA HIS A 425 -8.92 -28.53 -11.40
C HIS A 425 -10.26 -28.04 -10.92
N ILE A 426 -11.31 -28.64 -11.48
CA ILE A 426 -12.69 -28.40 -11.07
C ILE A 426 -13.15 -29.59 -10.24
N GLY A 427 -13.49 -29.30 -8.98
CA GLY A 427 -13.88 -30.29 -8.00
C GLY A 427 -15.23 -30.92 -8.32
N MET A 428 -15.55 -31.95 -7.55
CA MET A 428 -16.71 -32.82 -7.77
C MET A 428 -18.05 -32.09 -7.67
N PHE A 429 -18.09 -30.92 -7.01
CA PHE A 429 -19.30 -30.14 -6.83
C PHE A 429 -19.64 -29.26 -8.04
N GLY A 430 -18.71 -29.14 -8.99
CA GLY A 430 -18.92 -28.45 -10.27
C GLY A 430 -19.00 -26.94 -10.15
N ILE A 431 -19.20 -26.30 -11.31
CA ILE A 431 -19.36 -24.86 -11.46
C ILE A 431 -20.62 -24.61 -12.27
N ALA A 432 -21.50 -23.75 -11.77
CA ALA A 432 -22.79 -23.51 -12.44
C ALA A 432 -22.61 -22.69 -13.73
N ASN A 433 -21.76 -21.66 -13.71
CA ASN A 433 -21.47 -20.81 -14.87
C ASN A 433 -19.96 -20.73 -15.14
N TRP A 434 -19.53 -21.26 -16.27
CA TRP A 434 -18.13 -21.35 -16.67
C TRP A 434 -17.81 -20.38 -17.82
N GLY A 435 -16.84 -19.49 -17.63
CA GLY A 435 -16.38 -18.53 -18.64
C GLY A 435 -15.53 -19.16 -19.76
N ASP A 436 -15.27 -18.38 -20.82
CA ASP A 436 -14.35 -18.77 -21.88
C ASP A 436 -12.90 -18.78 -21.36
N THR A 437 -12.18 -19.88 -21.65
CA THR A 437 -10.79 -20.07 -21.22
C THR A 437 -9.80 -20.03 -22.40
N SER A 438 -10.29 -19.83 -23.63
CA SER A 438 -9.48 -19.87 -24.85
C SER A 438 -8.45 -18.74 -24.96
N ASN A 439 -8.67 -17.63 -24.25
CA ASN A 439 -7.79 -16.46 -24.25
C ASN A 439 -6.62 -16.55 -23.26
N ASN A 440 -6.49 -17.64 -22.50
CA ASN A 440 -5.31 -17.84 -21.64
C ASN A 440 -4.06 -18.11 -22.49
N VAL A 441 -2.91 -17.60 -22.05
CA VAL A 441 -1.63 -17.75 -22.72
C VAL A 441 -0.80 -18.84 -22.06
N ILE A 442 -0.35 -19.82 -22.85
CA ILE A 442 0.48 -20.93 -22.37
C ILE A 442 1.90 -20.76 -22.92
N GLY A 443 2.90 -20.84 -22.05
CA GLY A 443 4.30 -20.72 -22.46
C GLY A 443 5.27 -21.28 -21.44
N THR A 444 6.56 -21.32 -21.78
CA THR A 444 7.60 -21.81 -20.86
C THR A 444 8.14 -20.71 -19.94
N SER A 445 8.01 -19.45 -20.33
CA SER A 445 8.40 -18.28 -19.55
C SER A 445 7.47 -17.08 -19.82
N PRO A 446 7.08 -16.31 -18.79
CA PRO A 446 6.32 -15.07 -18.95
C PRO A 446 7.21 -13.90 -19.39
N GLY A 447 8.52 -14.12 -19.55
CA GLY A 447 9.46 -13.10 -19.99
C GLY A 447 9.63 -11.96 -18.97
N MET A 448 9.82 -12.29 -17.69
CA MET A 448 10.20 -11.32 -16.67
C MET A 448 11.72 -11.08 -16.66
N VAL A 449 12.19 -9.93 -16.18
CA VAL A 449 13.61 -9.54 -16.19
C VAL A 449 14.46 -10.43 -15.30
N ALA A 450 14.15 -10.51 -14.01
CA ALA A 450 14.91 -11.29 -13.03
C ALA A 450 14.03 -11.72 -11.84
N PRO A 451 13.03 -12.60 -12.06
CA PRO A 451 12.22 -13.15 -10.98
C PRO A 451 13.05 -14.12 -10.12
N THR A 452 12.55 -14.46 -8.93
CA THR A 452 13.09 -15.57 -8.12
C THR A 452 13.12 -16.88 -8.92
N ILE A 453 14.03 -17.78 -8.55
CA ILE A 453 14.32 -19.00 -9.30
C ILE A 453 13.48 -20.17 -8.79
N ASN A 454 13.36 -20.31 -7.46
CA ASN A 454 12.71 -21.45 -6.81
C ASN A 454 11.59 -21.01 -5.88
N ALA A 455 10.64 -21.93 -5.67
CA ALA A 455 9.56 -21.79 -4.71
C ALA A 455 10.01 -22.11 -3.27
N ASN A 456 11.03 -21.38 -2.80
CA ASN A 456 11.54 -21.48 -1.44
C ASN A 456 11.25 -20.18 -0.68
N VAL A 457 10.60 -20.30 0.47
CA VAL A 457 10.30 -19.16 1.35
C VAL A 457 11.54 -18.45 1.87
N THR A 458 12.71 -19.10 1.88
CA THR A 458 13.97 -18.46 2.29
C THR A 458 14.71 -17.76 1.13
N GLU A 459 14.24 -17.88 -0.12
CA GLU A 459 14.78 -17.14 -1.25
C GLU A 459 14.11 -15.76 -1.30
N SER A 460 14.82 -14.71 -0.88
CA SER A 460 14.24 -13.37 -0.79
C SER A 460 13.77 -12.86 -2.14
N ALA A 461 12.47 -12.56 -2.24
CA ALA A 461 11.90 -11.93 -3.42
C ALA A 461 12.20 -10.42 -3.47
N LEU A 462 12.41 -9.75 -2.33
CA LEU A 462 12.51 -8.27 -2.19
C LEU A 462 13.48 -7.56 -3.14
N THR A 463 14.48 -8.27 -3.66
CA THR A 463 15.48 -7.72 -4.59
C THR A 463 15.28 -8.16 -6.04
N SER A 464 14.22 -8.92 -6.31
CA SER A 464 13.89 -9.48 -7.62
C SER A 464 13.16 -8.46 -8.50
N ASP A 465 13.37 -8.59 -9.81
CA ASP A 465 12.73 -7.76 -10.81
C ASP A 465 11.69 -8.58 -11.59
N PHE A 466 10.42 -8.33 -11.28
CA PHE A 466 9.27 -8.98 -11.88
C PHE A 466 8.70 -8.22 -13.10
N SER A 467 9.35 -7.12 -13.52
CA SER A 467 8.94 -6.38 -14.71
C SER A 467 9.11 -7.20 -15.99
N LEU A 468 8.41 -6.78 -17.05
CA LEU A 468 8.38 -7.51 -18.31
C LEU A 468 9.57 -7.14 -19.22
N LEU A 469 10.19 -8.15 -19.83
CA LEU A 469 11.10 -7.99 -20.95
C LEU A 469 10.32 -7.61 -22.21
N ALA A 470 10.99 -6.92 -23.15
CA ALA A 470 10.42 -6.58 -24.46
C ALA A 470 9.91 -7.79 -25.28
N SER A 471 10.44 -8.98 -24.99
CA SER A 471 10.04 -10.24 -25.62
C SER A 471 8.95 -10.99 -24.85
N SER A 472 8.36 -10.37 -23.82
CA SER A 472 7.37 -11.04 -22.98
C SER A 472 6.12 -11.41 -23.79
N PRO A 473 5.62 -12.66 -23.68
CA PRO A 473 4.35 -13.06 -24.29
C PRO A 473 3.13 -12.46 -23.56
N CYS A 474 3.33 -11.74 -22.45
CA CYS A 474 2.26 -11.12 -21.69
C CYS A 474 1.82 -9.75 -22.26
N ILE A 475 2.63 -9.16 -23.13
CA ILE A 475 2.41 -7.81 -23.67
C ILE A 475 1.17 -7.78 -24.58
N ASP A 476 0.24 -6.86 -24.32
CA ASP A 476 -1.03 -6.64 -25.02
C ASP A 476 -1.95 -7.89 -25.07
N LYS A 477 -1.82 -8.81 -24.12
CA LYS A 477 -2.59 -10.07 -24.08
C LYS A 477 -3.68 -10.15 -23.02
N GLY A 478 -3.74 -9.18 -22.11
CA GLY A 478 -4.78 -9.10 -21.11
C GLY A 478 -6.12 -8.61 -21.66
N ASP A 479 -7.17 -8.76 -20.86
CA ASP A 479 -8.49 -8.19 -21.11
C ASP A 479 -8.60 -6.79 -20.47
N SER A 480 -8.65 -5.74 -21.30
CA SER A 480 -8.76 -4.35 -20.86
C SER A 480 -10.16 -4.00 -20.30
N LEU A 481 -11.13 -4.89 -20.44
CA LEU A 481 -12.50 -4.69 -19.95
C LEU A 481 -12.74 -5.39 -18.60
N CYS A 482 -11.76 -6.14 -18.07
CA CYS A 482 -11.92 -6.77 -16.76
C CYS A 482 -11.81 -5.72 -15.65
N ALA A 483 -12.97 -5.28 -15.13
CA ALA A 483 -13.02 -4.29 -14.07
C ALA A 483 -12.96 -4.94 -12.67
N PRO A 484 -12.29 -4.31 -11.68
CA PRO A 484 -11.55 -3.04 -11.78
C PRO A 484 -10.06 -3.23 -12.12
N LEU A 485 -9.58 -2.54 -13.16
CA LEU A 485 -8.14 -2.54 -13.54
C LEU A 485 -7.28 -1.65 -12.61
N GLY A 486 -7.80 -0.49 -12.21
CA GLY A 486 -7.01 0.58 -11.60
C GLY A 486 -6.42 1.55 -12.64
N ALA A 487 -5.89 2.68 -12.17
CA ALA A 487 -5.33 3.73 -13.04
C ALA A 487 -3.88 3.45 -13.47
N VAL A 488 -3.13 2.74 -12.64
CA VAL A 488 -1.70 2.47 -12.83
C VAL A 488 -1.37 0.98 -12.64
N ASP A 489 -0.24 0.57 -13.20
CA ASP A 489 0.42 -0.71 -12.95
C ASP A 489 1.27 -0.66 -11.67
N TYR A 490 1.84 -1.80 -11.27
CA TYR A 490 2.64 -1.92 -10.04
C TYR A 490 3.82 -0.93 -9.99
N ALA A 491 4.42 -0.59 -11.13
CA ALA A 491 5.51 0.38 -11.22
C ALA A 491 5.04 1.85 -11.18
N GLY A 492 3.73 2.10 -11.17
CA GLY A 492 3.13 3.44 -11.17
C GLY A 492 2.94 4.06 -12.56
N TYR A 493 3.14 3.28 -13.64
CA TYR A 493 2.84 3.71 -15.01
C TYR A 493 1.36 3.53 -15.33
N ALA A 494 0.86 4.19 -16.38
CA ALA A 494 -0.52 4.02 -16.82
C ALA A 494 -0.85 2.54 -17.09
N ARG A 495 -2.00 2.06 -16.59
CA ARG A 495 -2.38 0.64 -16.61
C ARG A 495 -2.61 0.06 -18.02
N ILE A 496 -2.64 0.88 -19.05
CA ILE A 496 -2.68 0.44 -20.45
C ILE A 496 -1.66 1.28 -21.21
N SER A 497 -0.53 0.70 -21.57
CA SER A 497 0.51 1.36 -22.38
C SER A 497 0.32 1.11 -23.88
N GLY A 498 -0.14 -0.08 -24.25
CA GLY A 498 -0.33 -0.53 -25.63
C GLY A 498 -1.79 -0.49 -26.10
N THR A 499 -2.19 -1.51 -26.86
CA THR A 499 -3.56 -1.68 -27.34
C THR A 499 -4.45 -2.30 -26.25
N ASN A 500 -3.90 -3.21 -25.46
CA ASN A 500 -4.57 -3.84 -24.35
C ASN A 500 -3.71 -3.79 -23.09
N VAL A 501 -4.32 -4.07 -21.94
CA VAL A 501 -3.58 -4.33 -20.70
C VAL A 501 -2.66 -5.54 -20.87
N ASP A 502 -1.48 -5.49 -20.26
CA ASP A 502 -0.57 -6.62 -20.16
C ASP A 502 -1.03 -7.62 -19.09
N ILE A 503 -0.70 -8.89 -19.28
CA ILE A 503 -0.96 -9.93 -18.27
C ILE A 503 0.05 -9.76 -17.12
N GLY A 504 -0.45 -9.58 -15.90
CA GLY A 504 0.33 -9.44 -14.67
C GLY A 504 0.19 -8.06 -14.03
N ALA A 505 0.99 -7.75 -13.01
CA ALA A 505 0.93 -6.46 -12.31
C ALA A 505 1.72 -5.35 -13.00
N TYR A 506 2.57 -5.65 -13.98
CA TYR A 506 3.39 -4.66 -14.71
C TYR A 506 2.88 -4.48 -16.14
N GLU A 507 3.01 -3.25 -16.64
CA GLU A 507 2.87 -2.86 -18.03
C GLU A 507 4.25 -2.63 -18.65
N TYR A 508 4.52 -3.28 -19.78
CA TYR A 508 5.68 -2.99 -20.59
C TYR A 508 5.52 -1.64 -21.26
N GLN A 509 6.39 -0.70 -20.90
CA GLN A 509 6.36 0.66 -21.45
C GLN A 509 6.78 0.65 -22.93
N GLN A 510 5.80 0.67 -23.83
CA GLN A 510 6.07 0.70 -25.26
C GLN A 510 6.77 2.01 -25.63
N THR A 511 8.00 1.91 -26.12
CA THR A 511 8.68 3.09 -26.66
C THR A 511 8.06 3.44 -28.00
N ILE A 512 7.34 4.56 -28.08
CA ILE A 512 6.88 5.10 -29.36
C ILE A 512 8.12 5.55 -30.13
N VAL A 513 8.60 4.70 -31.04
CA VAL A 513 9.55 5.12 -32.06
C VAL A 513 8.76 5.97 -33.05
N VAL A 514 8.79 7.29 -32.87
CA VAL A 514 8.42 8.21 -33.94
C VAL A 514 9.48 8.04 -35.02
N ASN A 515 9.20 7.22 -36.02
CA ASN A 515 9.96 7.25 -37.26
C ASN A 515 9.85 8.67 -37.77
N ALA A 516 10.95 9.43 -37.72
CA ALA A 516 11.01 10.74 -38.33
C ALA A 516 10.48 10.56 -39.76
N VAL A 517 9.36 11.23 -40.08
CA VAL A 517 8.86 11.29 -41.45
C VAL A 517 10.04 11.81 -42.26
N GLY A 518 10.55 10.98 -43.17
CA GLY A 518 11.81 11.21 -43.86
C GLY A 518 11.87 12.63 -44.42
N ASN A 519 12.99 13.30 -44.19
CA ASN A 519 13.39 14.58 -44.77
C ASN A 519 12.23 15.42 -45.33
N ILE A 520 11.74 16.37 -44.52
CA ILE A 520 10.89 17.45 -45.00
C ILE A 520 11.63 18.10 -46.18
N ASN A 521 11.21 17.78 -47.42
CA ASN A 521 11.67 18.49 -48.59
C ASN A 521 11.40 19.98 -48.31
N ALA A 522 12.42 20.82 -48.51
CA ALA A 522 12.28 22.26 -48.33
C ALA A 522 10.97 22.74 -48.95
N SER A 523 10.16 23.48 -48.16
CA SER A 523 8.86 24.01 -48.56
C SER A 523 8.92 24.52 -50.00
N ARG A 524 8.01 24.06 -50.86
CA ARG A 524 7.95 24.48 -52.27
C ARG A 524 7.28 25.84 -52.42
N ILE A 525 6.69 26.37 -51.35
CA ILE A 525 6.33 27.79 -51.28
C ILE A 525 7.54 28.64 -50.90
N LYS A 526 7.73 29.76 -51.60
CA LYS A 526 8.84 30.71 -51.37
C LYS A 526 8.35 32.14 -51.30
N ALA A 527 8.57 32.75 -50.15
CA ALA A 527 8.23 34.12 -49.82
C ALA A 527 9.45 35.04 -49.89
N HIS A 528 9.31 36.17 -50.59
CA HIS A 528 10.31 37.23 -50.62
C HIS A 528 9.63 38.60 -50.80
N PRO A 529 10.25 39.71 -50.39
CA PRO A 529 11.29 39.74 -49.36
C PRO A 529 10.73 39.16 -48.04
N ASN A 530 11.59 38.56 -47.23
CA ASN A 530 11.24 38.04 -45.92
C ASN A 530 12.45 38.27 -44.99
N PRO A 531 12.46 39.36 -44.19
CA PRO A 531 11.31 40.19 -43.80
C PRO A 531 10.66 41.05 -44.90
N ALA A 532 9.36 41.30 -44.79
CA ALA A 532 8.56 42.13 -45.71
C ALA A 532 8.04 43.40 -45.04
N HIS A 533 8.03 44.52 -45.77
CA HIS A 533 7.57 45.83 -45.25
C HIS A 533 6.24 46.28 -45.86
N ASN A 534 6.17 46.33 -47.20
CA ASN A 534 4.98 46.81 -47.92
C ASN A 534 4.35 45.70 -48.78
N LEU A 535 5.18 44.94 -49.49
CA LEU A 535 4.75 43.88 -50.40
C LEU A 535 5.44 42.57 -50.05
N LEU A 536 4.68 41.49 -50.10
CA LEU A 536 5.14 40.13 -49.94
C LEU A 536 4.78 39.32 -51.20
N PHE A 537 5.79 38.76 -51.84
CA PHE A 537 5.65 37.88 -52.99
C PHE A 537 5.73 36.43 -52.52
N ILE A 538 4.69 35.62 -52.78
CA ILE A 538 4.68 34.19 -52.45
C ILE A 538 4.58 33.38 -53.73
N SER A 539 5.62 32.60 -54.02
CA SER A 539 5.60 31.58 -55.08
C SER A 539 4.92 30.32 -54.57
N THR A 540 3.96 29.79 -55.30
CA THR A 540 3.24 28.54 -54.98
C THR A 540 3.56 27.42 -55.97
N PRO A 541 3.40 26.14 -55.57
CA PRO A 541 3.61 25.01 -56.46
C PRO A 541 2.69 25.06 -57.68
N ASP A 542 1.41 25.43 -57.48
CA ASP A 542 0.38 25.49 -58.51
C ASP A 542 -0.37 26.82 -58.53
N ALA A 543 -1.03 27.10 -59.66
CA ALA A 543 -1.76 28.35 -59.92
C ALA A 543 -3.20 28.32 -59.42
N THR A 544 -3.58 27.29 -58.66
CA THR A 544 -4.90 27.08 -58.04
C THR A 544 -4.73 26.82 -56.54
N GLY A 545 -5.84 26.74 -55.80
CA GLY A 545 -5.82 26.56 -54.34
C GLY A 545 -6.07 27.84 -53.56
N VAL A 546 -5.74 27.82 -52.26
CA VAL A 546 -5.99 28.93 -51.32
C VAL A 546 -4.71 29.26 -50.57
N MET A 547 -4.35 30.54 -50.56
CA MET A 547 -3.28 31.07 -49.72
C MET A 547 -3.90 31.67 -48.45
N THR A 548 -3.38 31.30 -47.29
CA THR A 548 -3.81 31.81 -45.99
C THR A 548 -2.59 32.30 -45.22
N LEU A 549 -2.61 33.54 -44.75
CA LEU A 549 -1.64 34.08 -43.80
C LEU A 549 -2.27 34.11 -42.40
N ARG A 550 -1.63 33.46 -41.44
CA ARG A 550 -2.07 33.40 -40.04
C ARG A 550 -1.05 34.04 -39.12
N ASP A 551 -1.51 34.70 -38.06
CA ASP A 551 -0.65 35.09 -36.96
C ASP A 551 -0.25 33.89 -36.09
N ILE A 552 0.63 34.10 -35.11
CA ILE A 552 1.11 33.04 -34.20
C ILE A 552 0.00 32.44 -33.32
N THR A 553 -1.16 33.08 -33.20
CA THR A 553 -2.32 32.55 -32.46
C THR A 553 -3.21 31.68 -33.35
N GLY A 554 -2.89 31.56 -34.64
CA GLY A 554 -3.66 30.81 -35.63
C GLY A 554 -4.78 31.62 -36.29
N LYS A 555 -4.96 32.88 -35.91
CA LYS A 555 -5.98 33.77 -36.49
C LYS A 555 -5.62 34.10 -37.93
N VAL A 556 -6.60 33.97 -38.83
CA VAL A 556 -6.45 34.32 -40.25
C VAL A 556 -6.38 35.85 -40.38
N VAL A 557 -5.35 36.31 -41.07
CA VAL A 557 -5.07 37.73 -41.32
C VAL A 557 -5.37 38.06 -42.78
N ILE A 558 -4.92 37.19 -43.70
CA ILE A 558 -5.24 37.25 -45.12
C ILE A 558 -5.65 35.86 -45.58
N GLN A 559 -6.66 35.78 -46.43
CA GLN A 559 -7.00 34.56 -47.14
C GLN A 559 -7.46 34.91 -48.56
N GLU A 560 -6.78 34.34 -49.55
CA GLU A 560 -7.06 34.62 -50.95
C GLU A 560 -7.03 33.36 -51.80
N LYS A 561 -7.87 33.33 -52.83
CA LYS A 561 -7.84 32.28 -53.84
C LYS A 561 -6.64 32.50 -54.76
N VAL A 562 -5.84 31.46 -54.97
CA VAL A 562 -4.69 31.49 -55.87
C VAL A 562 -5.16 31.30 -57.30
N ASN A 563 -4.82 32.25 -58.18
CA ASN A 563 -5.11 32.19 -59.61
C ASN A 563 -3.81 32.27 -60.47
N SER A 564 -2.65 32.28 -59.82
CA SER A 564 -1.31 32.48 -60.40
C SER A 564 -0.28 31.81 -59.49
N LYS A 565 0.81 31.26 -60.06
CA LYS A 565 1.92 30.67 -59.26
C LYS A 565 2.71 31.71 -58.45
N LEU A 566 2.47 33.00 -58.67
CA LEU A 566 3.05 34.09 -57.91
C LEU A 566 1.93 34.99 -57.39
N ILE A 567 1.87 35.13 -56.07
CA ILE A 567 0.86 35.90 -55.35
C ILE A 567 1.52 37.15 -54.79
N TYR A 568 0.77 38.25 -54.80
CA TYR A 568 1.18 39.55 -54.30
C TYR A 568 0.28 39.93 -53.14
N LEU A 569 0.83 40.02 -51.94
CA LEU A 569 0.10 40.44 -50.76
C LEU A 569 0.59 41.83 -50.32
N ASP A 570 -0.35 42.77 -50.18
CA ASP A 570 -0.09 44.04 -49.49
C ASP A 570 -0.11 43.78 -47.98
N VAL A 571 1.05 43.93 -47.36
CA VAL A 571 1.25 43.70 -45.93
C VAL A 571 1.41 45.00 -45.14
N GLN A 572 1.27 46.17 -45.79
CA GLN A 572 1.45 47.47 -45.15
C GLN A 572 0.45 47.72 -44.01
N SER A 573 -0.76 47.14 -44.13
CA SER A 573 -1.83 47.27 -43.14
C SER A 573 -1.81 46.19 -42.06
N ILE A 574 -0.90 45.22 -42.14
CA ILE A 574 -0.77 44.12 -41.18
C ILE A 574 0.18 44.55 -40.05
N PRO A 575 -0.12 44.25 -38.77
CA PRO A 575 0.80 44.51 -37.68
C PRO A 575 2.17 43.87 -37.89
N ARG A 576 3.22 44.50 -37.34
CA ARG A 576 4.56 43.93 -37.32
C ARG A 576 4.55 42.65 -36.50
N GLY A 577 5.16 41.58 -37.03
CA GLY A 577 5.16 40.31 -36.31
C GLY A 577 5.52 39.10 -37.16
N LEU A 578 5.40 37.95 -36.51
CA LEU A 578 5.64 36.65 -37.10
C LEU A 578 4.32 36.05 -37.61
N TYR A 579 4.34 35.56 -38.84
CA TYR A 579 3.19 34.96 -39.51
C TYR A 579 3.57 33.61 -40.14
N ILE A 580 2.57 32.76 -40.35
CA ILE A 580 2.67 31.52 -41.11
C ILE A 580 1.83 31.67 -42.37
N ALA A 581 2.48 31.62 -43.53
CA ALA A 581 1.81 31.48 -44.81
C ALA A 581 1.58 29.99 -45.08
N THR A 582 0.34 29.64 -45.44
CA THR A 582 -0.07 28.30 -45.82
C THR A 582 -0.73 28.35 -47.18
N TRP A 583 -0.22 27.59 -48.14
CA TRP A 583 -0.93 27.29 -49.39
C TRP A 583 -1.57 25.91 -49.29
N SER A 584 -2.83 25.79 -49.69
CA SER A 584 -3.56 24.52 -49.75
C SER A 584 -4.14 24.30 -51.14
N ASP A 585 -3.91 23.11 -51.72
CA ASP A 585 -4.53 22.71 -52.99
C ASP A 585 -5.98 22.23 -52.82
N GLU A 586 -6.64 21.93 -53.94
CA GLU A 586 -8.04 21.47 -53.97
C GLU A 586 -8.23 20.06 -53.39
N ASN A 587 -7.13 19.31 -53.20
CA ASN A 587 -7.12 17.95 -52.65
C ASN A 587 -6.71 17.91 -51.17
N GLY A 588 -6.50 19.07 -50.53
CA GLY A 588 -6.16 19.20 -49.11
C GLY A 588 -4.66 19.09 -48.79
N ILE A 589 -3.77 19.02 -49.79
CA ILE A 589 -2.32 19.09 -49.58
C ILE A 589 -1.98 20.53 -49.20
N SER A 590 -1.27 20.72 -48.07
CA SER A 590 -0.91 22.03 -47.57
C SER A 590 0.59 22.18 -47.34
N GLU A 591 1.14 23.33 -47.71
CA GLU A 591 2.55 23.68 -47.48
C GLU A 591 2.67 25.02 -46.76
N THR A 592 3.69 25.13 -45.90
CA THR A 592 3.84 26.28 -45.00
C THR A 592 5.20 26.96 -45.10
N GLN A 593 5.22 28.26 -44.79
CA GLN A 593 6.43 29.06 -44.71
C GLN A 593 6.29 30.16 -43.66
N LYS A 594 7.36 30.34 -42.90
CA LYS A 594 7.52 31.42 -41.93
C LYS A 594 7.67 32.77 -42.62
N ILE A 595 6.90 33.78 -42.23
CA ILE A 595 6.92 35.15 -42.76
C ILE A 595 7.16 36.13 -41.62
N ILE A 596 8.04 37.11 -41.82
CA ILE A 596 8.28 38.22 -40.90
C ILE A 596 7.79 39.50 -41.58
N VAL A 597 6.89 40.24 -40.93
CA VAL A 597 6.41 41.56 -41.37
C VAL A 597 7.00 42.65 -40.46
N GLU A 598 7.63 43.67 -41.04
CA GLU A 598 8.40 44.74 -40.38
C GLU A 598 7.94 46.15 -40.73
#